data_AF-A0A1H5U5U9-F1
#
_entry.id   AF-A0A1H5U5U9-F1
#
_cell.length_a   1.000
_cell.length_b   1.000
_cell.length_c   1.000
_cell.angle_alpha   90.00
_cell.angle_beta   90.00
_cell.angle_gamma   90.00
#
_symmetry.space_group_name_H-M   'P 1'
#
loop_
_entity.id
_entity.type
_entity.pdbx_description
1 polymer ?
#
loop_
_entity_poly.entity_id
_entity_poly.type
_entity_poly.pdbx_seq_one_letter_code
_entity_poly.pdbx_strand_id
1 'polypeptide(L)' 'MIPSLQDPRWKRAFSNVPAIQKCSLSTRMLFARIKVRLQLDTSDATLQRAISEVHDYFEKNYGAVKNELPLIFG' A
#
# COMPACT_ATOMS: atom_id res chain seq x y z
N MET A 1 -2.14 9.07 -9.24
CA MET A 1 -0.67 9.17 -9.24
C MET A 1 -0.14 8.40 -8.03
N ILE A 2 1.00 7.72 -8.14
CA ILE A 2 1.64 7.04 -7.00
C ILE A 2 2.24 8.13 -6.09
N PRO A 3 1.89 8.19 -4.78
CA PRO A 3 2.49 9.16 -3.87
C PRO A 3 3.99 8.91 -3.67
N SER A 4 4.76 9.96 -3.38
CA SER A 4 6.19 9.80 -3.03
C SER A 4 6.35 8.97 -1.75
N LEU A 5 7.53 8.36 -1.55
CA LEU A 5 7.80 7.50 -0.39
C LEU A 5 7.60 8.19 0.97
N GLN A 6 7.71 9.52 1.03
CA GLN A 6 7.55 10.28 2.28
C GLN A 6 6.12 10.82 2.47
N ASP A 7 5.21 10.55 1.54
CA ASP A 7 3.85 11.09 1.58
C ASP A 7 3.05 10.48 2.76
N PRO A 8 2.40 11.30 3.61
CA PRO A 8 1.63 10.81 4.76
C PRO A 8 0.43 9.94 4.35
N ARG A 9 0.01 9.98 3.08
CA ARG A 9 -1.07 9.12 2.54
C ARG A 9 -0.77 7.64 2.68
N TRP A 10 0.50 7.22 2.72
CA TRP A 10 0.87 5.82 2.92
C TRP A 10 0.39 5.26 4.26
N LYS A 11 0.54 6.02 5.35
CA LYS A 11 0.05 5.62 6.68
C LYS A 11 -1.47 5.41 6.68
N ARG A 12 -2.20 6.26 5.94
CA ARG A 12 -3.66 6.15 5.77
C ARG A 12 -4.04 4.94 4.92
N ALA A 13 -3.32 4.70 3.83
CA ALA A 13 -3.56 3.57 2.92
C ALA A 13 -3.48 2.22 3.65
N PHE A 14 -2.51 2.02 4.54
CA PHE A 14 -2.39 0.78 5.33
C PHE A 14 -3.52 0.58 6.35
N SER A 15 -4.22 1.66 6.71
CA SER A 15 -5.34 1.63 7.66
C SER A 15 -6.70 1.55 6.96
N ASN A 16 -6.79 1.88 5.67
CA ASN A 16 -8.04 1.98 4.91
C ASN A 16 -8.51 0.62 4.34
N VAL A 17 -8.89 -0.31 5.22
CA VAL A 17 -9.32 -1.66 4.86
C VAL A 17 -10.46 -1.70 3.81
N PRO A 18 -11.50 -0.85 3.87
CA PRO A 18 -12.59 -0.88 2.88
C PRO A 18 -12.13 -0.55 1.45
N ALA A 19 -11.16 0.36 1.29
CA ALA A 19 -10.59 0.68 -0.02
C ALA A 19 -9.83 -0.51 -0.61
N ILE A 20 -9.02 -1.18 0.21
CA ILE A 20 -8.21 -2.33 -0.23
C ILE A 20 -9.11 -3.49 -0.69
N GLN A 21 -10.27 -3.70 -0.05
CA GLN A 21 -11.19 -4.78 -0.45
C GLN A 21 -11.76 -4.62 -1.87
N LYS A 22 -11.81 -3.40 -2.39
CA LYS A 22 -12.28 -3.09 -3.76
C LYS A 22 -11.18 -3.25 -4.82
N CYS A 23 -9.94 -3.48 -4.39
CA CYS A 23 -8.81 -3.68 -5.29
C CYS A 23 -8.72 -5.13 -5.77
N SER A 24 -7.88 -5.37 -6.76
CA SER A 24 -7.53 -6.71 -7.25
C SER A 24 -7.00 -7.61 -6.13
N LEU A 25 -7.06 -8.92 -6.36
CA LEU A 25 -6.56 -9.92 -5.43
C LEU A 25 -5.07 -9.70 -5.11
N SER A 26 -4.25 -9.35 -6.11
CA SER A 26 -2.81 -9.10 -5.92
C SER A 26 -2.56 -7.95 -4.94
N THR A 27 -3.26 -6.82 -5.11
CA THR A 27 -3.16 -5.69 -4.20
C THR A 27 -3.66 -6.05 -2.80
N ARG A 28 -4.77 -6.77 -2.70
CA ARG A 28 -5.31 -7.24 -1.41
C ARG A 28 -4.32 -8.13 -0.66
N MET A 29 -3.68 -9.07 -1.36
CA MET A 29 -2.69 -9.97 -0.78
C MET A 29 -1.45 -9.23 -0.30
N LEU A 30 -0.96 -8.26 -1.08
CA LEU A 30 0.18 -7.41 -0.69
C LEU A 30 -0.13 -6.64 0.59
N PHE A 31 -1.27 -5.95 0.65
CA PHE A 31 -1.67 -5.19 1.82
C PHE A 31 -1.93 -6.07 3.04
N ALA A 32 -2.50 -7.26 2.86
CA ALA A 32 -2.68 -8.23 3.94
C ALA A 32 -1.33 -8.66 4.53
N ARG A 33 -0.34 -8.99 3.67
CA ARG A 33 1.03 -9.33 4.10
C ARG A 33 1.68 -8.21 4.88
N ILE A 34 1.56 -6.98 4.39
CA ILE A 34 2.13 -5.80 5.04
C ILE A 34 1.45 -5.52 6.38
N LYS A 35 0.12 -5.65 6.44
CA LYS A 35 -0.62 -5.45 7.68
C LYS A 35 -0.16 -6.42 8.77
N VAL A 36 0.00 -7.70 8.44
CA VAL A 36 0.54 -8.69 9.40
C VAL A 36 1.95 -8.30 9.85
N ARG A 37 2.81 -7.86 8.92
CA ARG A 37 4.18 -7.42 9.25
C ARG A 37 4.19 -6.21 10.20
N LEU A 38 3.35 -5.21 9.94
CA LEU A 38 3.22 -4.00 10.77
C LEU A 38 2.58 -4.29 12.13
N GLN A 39 1.77 -5.35 12.25
CA GLN A 39 1.24 -5.82 13.53
C GLN A 39 2.30 -6.51 14.38
N LEU A 40 3.28 -7.18 13.75
CA LEU A 40 4.38 -7.85 14.44
C LEU A 40 5.50 -6.87 14.84
N ASP A 41 5.73 -5.84 14.03
CA ASP A 41 6.75 -4.81 14.27
C ASP A 41 6.26 -3.44 13.80
N THR A 42 6.03 -2.55 14.77
CA THR A 42 5.55 -1.18 14.55
C THR A 42 6.68 -0.16 14.40
N SER A 43 7.93 -0.59 14.22
CA SER A 43 9.06 0.33 14.02
C SER A 43 8.94 1.15 12.73
N ASP A 44 9.46 2.37 12.77
CA ASP A 44 9.50 3.24 11.58
C ASP A 44 10.30 2.61 10.44
N ALA A 45 11.31 1.79 10.74
CA ALA A 45 12.07 1.06 9.75
C ALA A 45 11.20 0.03 8.99
N THR A 46 10.34 -0.69 9.70
CA THR A 46 9.41 -1.65 9.09
C THR A 46 8.32 -0.96 8.31
N LEU A 47 7.83 0.20 8.78
CA LEU A 47 6.92 1.04 8.00
C LEU A 47 7.56 1.54 6.70
N GLN A 48 8.78 2.07 6.74
CA GLN A 48 9.47 2.54 5.54
C GLN A 48 9.70 1.42 4.52
N ARG A 49 10.08 0.22 4.99
CA ARG A 49 10.19 -0.95 4.10
C ARG A 49 8.86 -1.32 3.46
N ALA A 50 7.76 -1.29 4.23
CA ALA A 50 6.43 -1.56 3.70
C ALA A 50 6.01 -0.54 2.64
N ILE A 51 6.28 0.76 2.87
CA ILE A 51 6.03 1.83 1.89
C ILE A 51 6.80 1.56 0.61
N SER A 52 8.11 1.31 0.69
CA SER A 52 8.94 1.04 -0.48
C SER A 52 8.47 -0.19 -1.26
N GLU A 53 8.04 -1.25 -0.56
CA GLU A 53 7.52 -2.47 -1.16
C GLU A 53 6.23 -2.22 -1.96
N VAL A 54 5.28 -1.44 -1.41
CA VAL A 54 4.05 -1.11 -2.15
C VAL A 54 4.30 -0.12 -3.27
N HIS A 55 5.19 0.85 -3.07
CA HIS A 55 5.58 1.79 -4.10
C HIS A 55 6.17 1.06 -5.32
N ASP A 56 7.16 0.19 -5.09
CA ASP A 56 7.78 -0.63 -6.14
C ASP A 56 6.77 -1.53 -6.85
N TYR A 57 5.83 -2.13 -6.09
CA TYR A 57 4.74 -2.89 -6.68
C TYR A 57 3.89 -2.04 -7.63
N PHE A 58 3.48 -0.83 -7.21
CA PHE A 58 2.66 0.04 -8.04
C PHE A 58 3.42 0.59 -9.25
N GLU A 59 4.72 0.89 -9.13
CA GLU A 59 5.53 1.31 -10.28
C GLU A 59 5.65 0.20 -11.31
N LYS A 60 6.03 -1.01 -10.89
CA LYS A 60 6.21 -2.16 -11.78
C LYS A 60 4.91 -2.62 -12.44
N ASN A 61 3.78 -2.43 -11.78
CA ASN A 61 2.48 -2.91 -12.24
C ASN A 61 1.52 -1.77 -12.61
N TYR A 62 2.04 -0.56 -12.87
CA TYR A 62 1.24 0.66 -12.99
C TYR A 62 0.06 0.50 -13.98
N GLY A 63 0.29 -0.13 -15.13
CA GLY A 63 -0.75 -0.36 -16.13
C GLY A 63 -1.97 -1.14 -15.60
N ALA A 64 -1.76 -2.09 -14.71
CA ALA A 64 -2.81 -2.94 -14.13
C ALA A 64 -3.49 -2.30 -12.91
N VAL A 65 -2.72 -1.55 -12.11
CA VAL A 65 -3.17 -1.04 -10.80
C VAL A 65 -3.54 0.45 -10.79
N LYS A 66 -3.37 1.18 -11.91
CA LYS A 66 -3.65 2.62 -11.99
C LYS A 66 -5.07 3.01 -11.54
N ASN A 67 -6.06 2.15 -11.78
CA ASN A 67 -7.45 2.38 -11.40
C ASN A 67 -7.71 2.19 -9.91
N GLU A 68 -6.79 1.53 -9.19
CA GLU A 68 -6.86 1.31 -7.75
C GLU A 68 -6.26 2.48 -6.97
N LEU A 69 -5.31 3.23 -7.54
CA LEU A 69 -4.66 4.36 -6.87
C LEU A 69 -5.65 5.39 -6.31
N PRO A 70 -6.73 5.80 -7.02
CA PRO A 70 -7.74 6.69 -6.46
C PRO A 70 -8.58 6.05 -5.36
N LEU A 71 -8.73 4.72 -5.36
CA LEU A 71 -9.45 4.03 -4.28
C LEU A 71 -8.63 4.03 -2.99
N ILE A 72 -7.31 3.86 -3.13
CA ILE A 72 -6.37 3.70 -2.01
C ILE A 72 -5.95 5.06 -1.42
N PHE A 73 -5.72 6.05 -2.28
CA PHE A 73 -5.13 7.35 -1.91
C PHE A 73 -6.05 8.56 -2.15
N GLY A 74 -7.26 8.34 -2.68
CA GLY A 74 -8.28 9.36 -2.84
C GLY A 74 -9.08 9.64 -1.58
#